data_AF-A0A2D8LYM1-F1
#
_entry.id   AF-A0A2D8LYM1-F1
#
_cell.length_a   1.000
_cell.length_b   1.000
_cell.length_c   1.000
_cell.angle_alpha   90.00
_cell.angle_beta   90.00
_cell.angle_gamma   90.00
#
_symmetry.space_group_name_H-M   'P 1'
#
loop_
_entity.id
_entity.type
_entity.pdbx_description
1 polymer ?
#
loop_
_entity_poly.entity_id
_entity_poly.type
_entity_poly.pdbx_seq_one_letter_code
_entity_poly.pdbx_strand_id
1 'polypeptide(L)'
;MLKHFLLISLLAFTVTATIPSYAQRASDLAEKWEQRTNEIINEASESQRIEFEILTTQNGVIHSIEHLLSGMKKSVKSCGDANPQMKDDIRTAYTNFKGPLEAPLDNAKRRFSSLLSRQSLLTTSKMRAYFDLTNEVAIMQDQQVDWVAVTRKEDCQDFLDDLHDTGKRDELVGFLNRDFAKEINAQLKKQQAR
;
A
#
# COMPACT_ATOMS: atom_id res chain seq x y z
N MET A 1 18.44 20.86 71.03
CA MET A 1 17.83 21.26 69.74
C MET A 1 18.15 20.19 68.72
N LEU A 2 17.12 19.43 68.32
CA LEU A 2 17.21 18.09 67.72
C LEU A 2 17.36 18.17 66.18
N LYS A 3 18.21 17.29 65.65
CA LYS A 3 18.41 16.93 64.23
C LYS A 3 17.15 16.29 63.61
N HIS A 4 17.17 16.13 62.27
CA HIS A 4 16.45 15.21 61.34
C HIS A 4 15.59 15.96 60.29
N PHE A 5 16.03 16.03 59.02
CA PHE A 5 15.84 15.06 57.91
C PHE A 5 14.44 15.10 57.28
N LEU A 6 14.37 15.32 55.96
CA LEU A 6 13.41 14.84 54.93
C LEU A 6 13.39 15.87 53.77
N LEU A 7 14.10 15.70 52.64
CA LEU A 7 13.98 14.67 51.60
C LEU A 7 12.52 14.57 51.07
N ILE A 8 12.19 15.44 50.12
CA ILE A 8 11.06 15.28 49.18
C ILE A 8 11.67 15.56 47.79
N SER A 9 12.38 14.59 47.23
CA SER A 9 11.87 13.67 46.22
C SER A 9 11.36 14.40 44.97
N LEU A 10 12.24 14.51 43.98
CA LEU A 10 11.87 14.68 42.58
C LEU A 10 10.90 13.54 42.20
N LEU A 11 9.61 13.82 42.17
CA LEU A 11 8.65 13.04 41.40
C LEU A 11 8.87 13.39 39.93
N ALA A 12 9.86 12.74 39.32
CA ALA A 12 9.89 12.55 37.88
C ALA A 12 8.66 11.69 37.55
N PHE A 13 7.56 12.36 37.21
CA PHE A 13 6.37 11.74 36.67
C PHE A 13 6.72 11.30 35.23
N THR A 14 7.43 10.19 35.09
CA THR A 14 7.57 9.53 33.80
C THR A 14 6.20 8.93 33.48
N VAL A 15 5.36 9.70 32.80
CA VAL A 15 4.23 9.14 32.07
C VAL A 15 4.85 8.27 30.98
N THR A 16 5.06 6.99 31.29
CA THR A 16 5.31 5.98 30.27
C THR A 16 4.01 5.85 29.50
N ALA A 17 3.85 6.63 28.43
CA ALA A 17 2.83 6.38 27.44
C ALA A 17 3.04 4.95 26.96
N THR A 18 2.15 4.04 27.34
CA THR A 18 2.15 2.68 26.82
C THR A 18 1.84 2.80 25.34
N ILE A 19 2.89 2.77 24.51
CA ILE A 19 2.72 2.64 23.07
C ILE A 19 1.93 1.34 22.87
N PRO A 20 0.77 1.38 22.19
CA PRO A 20 0.03 0.16 21.89
C PRO A 20 0.97 -0.84 21.22
N SER A 21 0.95 -2.11 21.64
CA SER A 21 1.83 -3.17 21.09
C SER A 21 1.81 -3.21 19.56
N TYR A 22 0.69 -2.80 18.99
CA TYR A 22 0.45 -2.65 17.57
C TYR A 22 1.30 -1.54 16.91
N ALA A 23 1.35 -0.35 17.50
CA ALA A 23 2.14 0.78 16.99
C ALA A 23 3.64 0.49 17.07
N GLN A 24 4.09 -0.20 18.12
CA GLN A 24 5.48 -0.67 18.21
C GLN A 24 5.81 -1.65 17.08
N ARG A 25 4.95 -2.66 16.84
CA ARG A 25 5.16 -3.63 15.76
C ARG A 25 5.22 -2.95 14.38
N ALA A 26 4.39 -1.96 14.13
CA ALA A 26 4.41 -1.22 12.86
C ALA A 26 5.73 -0.45 12.68
N SER A 27 6.22 0.18 13.76
CA SER A 27 7.53 0.85 13.77
C SER A 27 8.67 -0.13 13.48
N ASP A 28 8.71 -1.28 14.16
CA ASP A 28 9.76 -2.29 13.99
C ASP A 28 9.80 -2.84 12.55
N LEU A 29 8.63 -3.05 11.94
CA LEU A 29 8.53 -3.50 10.55
C LEU A 29 9.00 -2.42 9.57
N ALA A 30 8.66 -1.15 9.82
CA ALA A 30 9.10 -0.04 8.99
C ALA A 30 10.62 0.14 9.03
N GLU A 31 11.23 0.08 10.22
CA GLU A 31 12.68 0.14 10.38
C GLU A 31 13.36 -1.04 9.64
N LYS A 32 12.83 -2.25 9.80
CA LYS A 32 13.35 -3.43 9.09
C LYS A 32 13.25 -3.28 7.57
N TRP A 33 12.15 -2.73 7.08
CA TRP A 33 11.97 -2.47 5.64
C TRP A 33 12.96 -1.42 5.13
N GLU A 34 13.18 -0.34 5.87
CA GLU A 34 14.16 0.69 5.54
C GLU A 34 15.58 0.11 5.50
N GLN A 35 15.97 -0.65 6.52
CA GLN A 35 17.28 -1.33 6.57
C GLN A 35 17.48 -2.23 5.35
N ARG A 36 16.49 -3.05 5.00
CA ARG A 36 16.57 -3.93 3.81
C ARG A 36 16.62 -3.15 2.50
N THR A 37 15.90 -2.05 2.41
CA THR A 37 15.95 -1.17 1.24
C THR A 37 17.35 -0.59 1.06
N ASN A 38 17.95 -0.10 2.15
CA ASN A 38 19.30 0.45 2.15
C ASN A 38 20.36 -0.60 1.80
N GLU A 39 20.25 -1.82 2.34
CA GLU A 39 21.14 -2.95 1.98
C GLU A 39 21.10 -3.23 0.46
N ILE A 40 19.90 -3.24 -0.13
CA ILE A 40 19.73 -3.49 -1.57
C ILE A 40 20.32 -2.36 -2.41
N ILE A 41 20.03 -1.11 -2.04
CA ILE A 41 20.34 0.05 -2.88
C ILE A 41 21.80 0.46 -2.76
N ASN A 42 22.41 0.41 -1.57
CA ASN A 42 23.75 0.98 -1.35
C ASN A 42 24.84 0.29 -2.19
N GLU A 43 24.73 -1.01 -2.40
CA GLU A 43 25.69 -1.79 -3.18
C GLU A 43 25.26 -1.96 -4.66
N ALA A 44 24.08 -1.49 -5.03
CA ALA A 44 23.55 -1.63 -6.39
C ALA A 44 24.23 -0.67 -7.37
N SER A 45 24.60 -1.21 -8.54
CA SER A 45 24.96 -0.42 -9.71
C SER A 45 23.79 0.45 -10.18
N GLU A 46 24.04 1.42 -11.06
CA GLU A 46 22.99 2.24 -11.66
C GLU A 46 21.92 1.38 -12.36
N SER A 47 22.34 0.37 -13.15
CA SER A 47 21.41 -0.54 -13.82
C SER A 47 20.55 -1.34 -12.83
N GLN A 48 21.15 -1.80 -11.72
CA GLN A 48 20.44 -2.51 -10.66
C GLN A 48 19.45 -1.60 -9.93
N ARG A 49 19.80 -0.34 -9.68
CA ARG A 49 18.87 0.64 -9.08
C ARG A 49 17.65 0.89 -9.96
N ILE A 50 17.84 0.92 -11.28
CA ILE A 50 16.74 1.04 -12.25
C ILE A 50 15.84 -0.21 -12.22
N GLU A 51 16.43 -1.41 -12.19
CA GLU A 51 15.67 -2.66 -12.02
C GLU A 51 14.84 -2.65 -10.73
N PHE A 52 15.42 -2.16 -9.63
CA PHE A 52 14.74 -2.03 -8.36
C PHE A 52 13.56 -1.04 -8.44
N GLU A 53 13.75 0.13 -9.04
CA GLU A 53 12.70 1.14 -9.24
C GLU A 53 11.53 0.60 -10.09
N ILE A 54 11.82 -0.14 -11.15
CA ILE A 54 10.80 -0.79 -11.97
C ILE A 54 9.99 -1.78 -11.12
N LEU A 55 10.66 -2.60 -10.31
CA LEU A 55 10.01 -3.61 -9.47
C LEU A 55 9.17 -2.97 -8.35
N THR A 56 9.70 -1.95 -7.66
CA THR A 56 8.95 -1.26 -6.59
C THR A 56 7.74 -0.53 -7.15
N THR A 57 7.87 0.13 -8.30
CA THR A 57 6.76 0.80 -8.98
C THR A 57 5.68 -0.20 -9.38
N GLN A 58 6.07 -1.32 -10.02
CA GLN A 58 5.13 -2.35 -10.45
C GLN A 58 4.41 -3.01 -9.26
N ASN A 59 5.13 -3.31 -8.17
CA ASN A 59 4.55 -3.86 -6.93
C ASN A 59 3.58 -2.85 -6.30
N GLY A 60 3.98 -1.58 -6.22
CA GLY A 60 3.18 -0.50 -5.64
C GLY A 60 1.85 -0.29 -6.38
N VAL A 61 1.87 -0.33 -7.71
CA VAL A 61 0.63 -0.23 -8.52
C VAL A 61 -0.30 -1.42 -8.28
N ILE A 62 0.24 -2.64 -8.27
CA ILE A 62 -0.55 -3.87 -8.03
C ILE A 62 -1.22 -3.77 -6.65
N HIS A 63 -0.45 -3.50 -5.60
CA HIS A 63 -1.00 -3.48 -4.24
C HIS A 63 -1.92 -2.31 -3.96
N SER A 64 -1.65 -1.12 -4.51
CA SER A 64 -2.56 0.02 -4.35
C SER A 64 -3.94 -0.29 -4.95
N ILE A 65 -3.99 -0.96 -6.10
CA ILE A 65 -5.25 -1.33 -6.75
C ILE A 65 -5.95 -2.45 -5.98
N GLU A 66 -5.24 -3.47 -5.51
CA GLU A 66 -5.83 -4.51 -4.65
C GLU A 66 -6.39 -3.93 -3.35
N HIS A 67 -5.66 -2.99 -2.74
CA HIS A 67 -6.07 -2.31 -1.53
C HIS A 67 -7.33 -1.47 -1.78
N LEU A 68 -7.38 -0.68 -2.85
CA LEU A 68 -8.57 0.05 -3.27
C LEU A 68 -9.78 -0.87 -3.44
N LEU A 69 -9.63 -1.99 -4.16
CA LEU A 69 -10.71 -2.95 -4.38
C LEU A 69 -11.21 -3.60 -3.08
N SER A 70 -10.30 -3.82 -2.12
CA SER A 70 -10.63 -4.30 -0.77
C SER A 70 -11.40 -3.25 0.03
N GLY A 71 -10.97 -1.99 -0.01
CA GLY A 71 -11.67 -0.86 0.60
C GLY A 71 -13.07 -0.69 0.03
N MET A 72 -13.20 -0.66 -1.29
CA MET A 72 -14.50 -0.60 -1.98
C MET A 72 -15.42 -1.75 -1.56
N LYS A 73 -14.90 -2.98 -1.42
CA LYS A 73 -15.68 -4.12 -0.95
C LYS A 73 -16.23 -3.91 0.47
N LYS A 74 -15.44 -3.30 1.36
CA LYS A 74 -15.91 -2.91 2.71
C LYS A 74 -17.03 -1.87 2.61
N SER A 75 -16.89 -0.87 1.75
CA SER A 75 -17.93 0.16 1.51
C SER A 75 -19.21 -0.42 0.92
N VAL A 76 -19.11 -1.37 -0.03
CA VAL A 76 -20.28 -2.11 -0.56
C VAL A 76 -21.04 -2.78 0.58
N LYS A 77 -20.31 -3.42 1.51
CA LYS A 77 -20.93 -4.07 2.67
C LYS A 77 -21.59 -3.04 3.60
N SER A 78 -20.87 -1.99 4.01
CA SER A 78 -21.40 -1.00 4.96
C SER A 78 -22.60 -0.24 4.40
N CYS A 79 -22.54 0.17 3.13
CA CYS A 79 -23.66 0.82 2.47
C CYS A 79 -24.85 -0.10 2.27
N GLY A 80 -24.63 -1.34 1.85
CA GLY A 80 -25.71 -2.32 1.66
C GLY A 80 -26.40 -2.74 2.96
N ASP A 81 -25.66 -2.77 4.08
CA ASP A 81 -26.21 -3.06 5.41
C ASP A 81 -27.00 -1.87 5.97
N ALA A 82 -26.50 -0.63 5.78
CA ALA A 82 -27.14 0.58 6.27
C ALA A 82 -28.32 1.07 5.39
N ASN A 83 -28.27 0.78 4.08
CA ASN A 83 -29.25 1.21 3.08
C ASN A 83 -29.71 0.02 2.24
N PRO A 84 -30.55 -0.89 2.78
CA PRO A 84 -30.94 -2.14 2.11
C PRO A 84 -31.54 -1.94 0.71
N GLN A 85 -32.21 -0.82 0.47
CA GLN A 85 -32.79 -0.44 -0.82
C GLN A 85 -31.74 -0.19 -1.91
N MET A 86 -30.49 0.10 -1.56
CA MET A 86 -29.38 0.36 -2.51
C MET A 86 -28.46 -0.85 -2.66
N LYS A 87 -28.71 -1.94 -1.91
CA LYS A 87 -27.78 -3.06 -1.77
C LYS A 87 -27.46 -3.75 -3.09
N ASP A 88 -28.48 -4.02 -3.89
CA ASP A 88 -28.30 -4.71 -5.17
C ASP A 88 -27.65 -3.83 -6.24
N ASP A 89 -28.00 -2.54 -6.26
CA ASP A 89 -27.41 -1.56 -7.19
C ASP A 89 -25.92 -1.37 -6.91
N ILE A 90 -25.54 -1.13 -5.64
CA ILE A 90 -24.13 -0.98 -5.23
C ILE A 90 -23.33 -2.25 -5.50
N ARG A 91 -23.89 -3.44 -5.21
CA ARG A 91 -23.22 -4.72 -5.49
C ARG A 91 -22.99 -4.93 -6.99
N THR A 92 -23.98 -4.57 -7.81
CA THR A 92 -23.91 -4.70 -9.26
C THR A 92 -22.90 -3.72 -9.84
N ALA A 93 -22.95 -2.45 -9.43
CA ALA A 93 -22.00 -1.43 -9.83
C ALA A 93 -20.56 -1.82 -9.47
N TYR A 94 -20.33 -2.32 -8.24
CA TYR A 94 -19.00 -2.81 -7.84
C TYR A 94 -18.50 -3.97 -8.70
N THR A 95 -19.39 -4.91 -9.05
CA THR A 95 -19.04 -6.05 -9.92
C THR A 95 -18.64 -5.56 -11.32
N ASN A 96 -19.40 -4.61 -11.87
CA ASN A 96 -19.13 -4.01 -13.17
C ASN A 96 -17.86 -3.13 -13.19
N PHE A 97 -17.55 -2.50 -12.06
CA PHE A 97 -16.31 -1.75 -11.87
C PHE A 97 -15.09 -2.68 -11.77
N LYS A 98 -15.18 -3.73 -10.95
CA LYS A 98 -14.09 -4.68 -10.68
C LYS A 98 -13.78 -5.60 -11.86
N GLY A 99 -14.80 -6.12 -12.55
CA GLY A 99 -14.64 -7.14 -13.59
C GLY A 99 -13.56 -6.81 -14.64
N PRO A 100 -13.58 -5.60 -15.25
CA PRO A 100 -12.57 -5.20 -16.23
C PRO A 100 -11.14 -5.09 -15.70
N LEU A 101 -10.94 -5.01 -14.38
CA LEU A 101 -9.61 -4.91 -13.75
C LEU A 101 -8.97 -6.28 -13.53
N GLU A 102 -9.73 -7.38 -13.53
CA GLU A 102 -9.24 -8.71 -13.15
C GLU A 102 -8.12 -9.22 -14.07
N ALA A 103 -8.37 -9.25 -15.38
CA ALA A 103 -7.37 -9.71 -16.34
C ALA A 103 -6.12 -8.79 -16.42
N PRO A 104 -6.25 -7.44 -16.45
CA PRO A 104 -5.10 -6.54 -16.32
C PRO A 104 -4.29 -6.75 -15.03
N LEU A 105 -4.95 -6.96 -13.90
CA LEU A 105 -4.28 -7.18 -12.61
C LEU A 105 -3.49 -8.49 -12.62
N ASP A 106 -4.08 -9.57 -13.14
CA ASP A 106 -3.40 -10.85 -13.30
C ASP A 106 -2.21 -10.77 -14.26
N ASN A 107 -2.35 -10.01 -15.35
CA ASN A 107 -1.26 -9.73 -16.28
C ASN A 107 -0.13 -8.95 -15.59
N ALA A 108 -0.46 -7.93 -14.80
CA ALA A 108 0.51 -7.14 -14.04
C ALA A 108 1.29 -8.02 -13.05
N LYS A 109 0.61 -8.91 -12.31
CA LYS A 109 1.25 -9.89 -11.41
C LYS A 109 2.18 -10.86 -12.13
N ARG A 110 1.80 -11.33 -13.31
CA ARG A 110 2.67 -12.17 -14.16
C ARG A 110 3.89 -11.41 -14.65
N ARG A 111 3.73 -10.17 -15.12
CA ARG A 111 4.85 -9.30 -15.49
C ARG A 111 5.80 -9.07 -14.33
N PHE A 112 5.26 -8.72 -13.16
CA PHE A 112 6.05 -8.56 -11.93
C PHE A 112 6.84 -9.82 -11.58
N SER A 113 6.20 -11.00 -11.61
CA SER A 113 6.87 -12.28 -11.36
C SER A 113 7.99 -12.57 -12.37
N SER A 114 7.80 -12.18 -13.64
CA SER A 114 8.84 -12.29 -14.66
C SER A 114 9.97 -11.28 -14.47
N LEU A 115 9.71 -10.08 -13.95
CA LEU A 115 10.76 -9.10 -13.66
C LEU A 115 11.58 -9.57 -12.45
N LEU A 116 10.91 -10.08 -11.40
CA LEU A 116 11.55 -10.64 -10.21
C LEU A 116 12.52 -11.78 -10.51
N SER A 117 12.23 -12.60 -11.52
CA SER A 117 13.10 -13.71 -11.90
C SER A 117 14.28 -13.33 -12.78
N ARG A 118 14.25 -12.14 -13.38
CA ARG A 118 15.28 -11.66 -14.34
C ARG A 118 16.20 -10.58 -13.76
N GLN A 119 15.75 -9.87 -12.72
CA GLN A 119 16.57 -8.87 -12.05
C GLN A 119 17.87 -9.45 -11.51
N SER A 120 18.88 -8.59 -11.38
CA SER A 120 20.26 -8.93 -11.08
C SER A 120 20.75 -8.46 -9.70
N LEU A 121 19.87 -7.90 -8.87
CA LEU A 121 20.20 -7.39 -7.52
C LEU A 121 20.38 -8.50 -6.50
N LEU A 122 19.41 -9.40 -6.40
CA LEU A 122 19.35 -10.45 -5.38
C LEU A 122 18.88 -11.77 -5.99
N THR A 123 18.94 -12.86 -5.22
CA THR A 123 18.21 -14.07 -5.60
C THR A 123 16.70 -13.79 -5.60
N THR A 124 15.95 -14.42 -6.51
CA THR A 124 14.49 -14.27 -6.63
C THR A 124 13.76 -14.47 -5.30
N SER A 125 14.23 -15.43 -4.48
CA SER A 125 13.65 -15.68 -3.15
C SER A 125 13.85 -14.52 -2.18
N LYS A 126 15.04 -13.89 -2.17
CA LYS A 126 15.31 -12.75 -1.29
C LYS A 126 14.54 -11.52 -1.75
N MET A 127 14.45 -11.29 -3.07
CA MET A 127 13.68 -10.18 -3.61
C MET A 127 12.17 -10.35 -3.33
N ARG A 128 11.64 -11.58 -3.45
CA ARG A 128 10.26 -11.88 -3.04
C ARG A 128 10.03 -11.57 -1.56
N ALA A 129 10.92 -12.01 -0.68
CA ALA A 129 10.83 -11.73 0.75
C ALA A 129 10.86 -10.22 1.07
N TYR A 130 11.62 -9.44 0.31
CA TYR A 130 11.61 -7.98 0.42
C TYR A 130 10.25 -7.37 0.05
N PHE A 131 9.64 -7.83 -1.04
CA PHE A 131 8.30 -7.35 -1.43
C PHE A 131 7.21 -7.83 -0.46
N ASP A 132 7.30 -9.05 0.07
CA ASP A 132 6.40 -9.53 1.12
C ASP A 132 6.48 -8.62 2.36
N LEU A 133 7.70 -8.23 2.78
CA LEU A 133 7.90 -7.27 3.88
C LEU A 133 7.32 -5.89 3.55
N THR A 134 7.53 -5.39 2.32
CA THR A 134 6.98 -4.10 1.86
C THR A 134 5.45 -4.10 1.99
N ASN A 135 4.81 -5.21 1.62
CA ASN A 135 3.36 -5.36 1.67
C ASN A 135 2.86 -5.50 3.11
N GLU A 136 3.60 -6.18 3.99
CA GLU A 136 3.27 -6.27 5.42
C GLU A 136 3.33 -4.88 6.07
N VAL A 137 4.34 -4.07 5.76
CA VAL A 137 4.44 -2.67 6.22
C VAL A 137 3.21 -1.87 5.77
N ALA A 138 2.81 -1.97 4.51
CA ALA A 138 1.64 -1.25 3.99
C ALA A 138 0.34 -1.66 4.72
N ILE A 139 0.14 -2.96 4.97
CA ILE A 139 -1.02 -3.47 5.72
C ILE A 139 -1.02 -2.95 7.16
N MET A 140 0.15 -2.92 7.80
CA MET A 140 0.29 -2.42 9.17
C MET A 140 0.14 -0.90 9.27
N GLN A 141 0.46 -0.15 8.22
CA GLN A 141 0.18 1.28 8.17
C GLN A 141 -1.32 1.54 7.99
N ASP A 142 -1.99 0.79 7.11
CA ASP A 142 -3.44 0.91 6.87
C ASP A 142 -4.27 0.68 8.13
N GLN A 143 -3.90 -0.31 8.93
CA GLN A 143 -4.55 -0.65 10.19
C GLN A 143 -4.35 0.40 11.30
N GLN A 144 -3.42 1.36 11.15
CA GLN A 144 -3.30 2.51 12.05
C GLN A 144 -4.32 3.60 11.74
N VAL A 145 -4.97 3.54 10.58
CA VAL A 145 -6.00 4.51 10.17
C VAL A 145 -7.32 4.11 10.79
N ASP A 146 -7.97 5.05 11.48
CA ASP A 146 -9.33 4.87 11.98
C ASP A 146 -10.33 5.04 10.83
N TRP A 147 -10.61 3.93 10.14
CA TRP A 147 -11.51 3.91 9.01
C TRP A 147 -12.96 4.12 9.45
N VAL A 148 -13.53 5.27 9.10
CA VAL A 148 -14.96 5.53 9.26
C VAL A 148 -15.73 4.80 8.16
N ALA A 149 -16.66 3.93 8.54
CA ALA A 149 -17.50 3.22 7.59
C ALA A 149 -18.45 4.17 6.86
N VAL A 150 -18.58 4.00 5.54
CA VAL A 150 -19.54 4.75 4.72
C VAL A 150 -20.94 4.16 4.95
N THR A 151 -21.82 4.90 5.62
CA THR A 151 -23.16 4.43 5.98
C THR A 151 -24.28 5.43 5.72
N ARG A 152 -23.99 6.73 5.63
CA ARG A 152 -25.02 7.74 5.33
C ARG A 152 -25.50 7.54 3.90
N LYS A 153 -26.80 7.75 3.68
CA LYS A 153 -27.43 7.48 2.38
C LYS A 153 -26.80 8.30 1.26
N GLU A 154 -26.49 9.56 1.53
CA GLU A 154 -25.87 10.49 0.59
C GLU A 154 -24.47 10.02 0.21
N ASP A 155 -23.62 9.67 1.20
CA ASP A 155 -22.27 9.15 0.91
C ASP A 155 -22.31 7.81 0.16
N CYS A 156 -23.31 6.97 0.43
CA CYS A 156 -23.53 5.73 -0.30
C CYS A 156 -24.03 5.95 -1.74
N GLN A 157 -24.74 7.06 -1.99
CA GLN A 157 -25.10 7.48 -3.35
C GLN A 157 -23.88 8.00 -4.09
N ASP A 158 -23.07 8.85 -3.46
CA ASP A 158 -21.81 9.33 -4.04
C ASP A 158 -20.88 8.16 -4.38
N PHE A 159 -20.79 7.17 -3.48
CA PHE A 159 -20.03 5.94 -3.74
C PHE A 159 -20.59 5.13 -4.91
N LEU A 160 -21.92 5.01 -5.03
CA LEU A 160 -22.55 4.35 -6.16
C LEU A 160 -22.20 5.07 -7.48
N ASP A 161 -22.33 6.39 -7.50
CA ASP A 161 -22.03 7.22 -8.68
C ASP A 161 -20.55 7.08 -9.09
N ASP A 162 -19.64 7.04 -8.11
CA ASP A 162 -18.22 6.78 -8.33
C ASP A 162 -17.93 5.39 -8.92
N LEU A 163 -18.71 4.36 -8.56
CA LEU A 163 -18.61 3.03 -9.18
C LEU A 163 -19.12 3.01 -10.62
N HIS A 164 -20.00 3.95 -10.99
CA HIS A 164 -20.48 4.13 -12.36
C HIS A 164 -19.51 4.93 -13.23
N ASP A 165 -18.57 5.68 -12.63
CA ASP A 165 -17.54 6.42 -13.35
C ASP A 165 -16.52 5.45 -14.01
N THR A 166 -16.72 5.22 -15.30
CA THR A 166 -15.83 4.38 -16.09
C THR A 166 -14.44 5.00 -16.30
N GLY A 167 -14.31 6.33 -16.21
CA GLY A 167 -13.04 7.02 -16.39
C GLY A 167 -12.02 6.61 -15.33
N LYS A 168 -12.42 6.63 -14.05
CA LYS A 168 -11.59 6.16 -12.93
C LYS A 168 -11.13 4.70 -13.14
N ARG A 169 -12.05 3.82 -13.53
CA ARG A 169 -11.74 2.42 -13.82
C ARG A 169 -10.72 2.29 -14.96
N ASP A 170 -10.93 3.02 -16.04
CA ASP A 170 -10.08 2.93 -17.23
C ASP A 170 -8.68 3.48 -16.98
N GLU A 171 -8.53 4.48 -16.10
CA GLU A 171 -7.23 4.93 -15.59
C GLU A 171 -6.49 3.80 -14.85
N LEU A 172 -7.18 3.08 -13.96
CA LEU A 172 -6.61 1.94 -13.24
C LEU A 172 -6.19 0.80 -14.20
N VAL A 173 -7.02 0.49 -15.20
CA VAL A 173 -6.66 -0.43 -16.29
C VAL A 173 -5.40 0.06 -17.00
N GLY A 174 -5.32 1.36 -17.28
CA GLY A 174 -4.15 2.02 -17.84
C GLY A 174 -2.90 1.76 -17.01
N PHE A 175 -2.92 2.07 -15.71
CA PHE A 175 -1.81 1.80 -14.79
C PHE A 175 -1.39 0.34 -14.77
N LEU A 176 -2.35 -0.58 -14.72
CA LEU A 176 -2.06 -2.02 -14.72
C LEU A 176 -1.35 -2.45 -15.99
N ASN A 177 -1.71 -1.88 -17.14
CA ASN A 177 -1.17 -2.23 -18.45
C ASN A 177 0.11 -1.48 -18.84
N ARG A 178 0.59 -0.53 -18.03
CA ARG A 178 1.85 0.18 -18.30
C ARG A 178 3.04 -0.77 -18.34
N ASP A 179 3.99 -0.42 -19.20
CA ASP A 179 5.31 -1.03 -19.26
C ASP A 179 6.30 -0.07 -18.58
N PHE A 180 6.38 -0.16 -17.25
CA PHE A 180 7.26 0.71 -16.45
C PHE A 180 8.73 0.55 -16.82
N ALA A 181 9.14 -0.64 -17.27
CA ALA A 181 10.50 -0.84 -17.76
C ALA A 181 10.77 0.02 -18.99
N LYS A 182 9.83 0.08 -19.95
CA LYS A 182 9.96 0.95 -21.12
C LYS A 182 9.93 2.43 -20.75
N GLU A 183 9.04 2.84 -19.86
CA GLU A 183 8.86 4.24 -19.47
C GLU A 183 10.08 4.80 -18.72
N ILE A 184 10.57 4.10 -17.69
CA ILE A 184 11.72 4.52 -16.88
C ILE A 184 12.98 4.60 -17.77
N ASN A 185 13.22 3.58 -18.60
CA ASN A 185 14.34 3.61 -19.55
C ASN A 185 14.27 4.77 -20.54
N ALA A 186 13.07 5.16 -20.99
CA ALA A 186 12.90 6.31 -21.88
C ALA A 186 13.19 7.65 -21.17
N GLN A 187 12.87 7.77 -19.87
CA GLN A 187 13.17 8.96 -19.07
C GLN A 187 14.68 9.13 -18.85
N LEU A 188 15.38 8.05 -18.53
CA LEU A 188 16.83 8.06 -18.31
C LEU A 188 17.59 8.49 -19.57
N LYS A 189 17.20 7.97 -20.74
CA LYS A 189 17.77 8.40 -22.04
C LYS A 189 17.60 9.90 -22.29
N LYS A 190 16.47 10.49 -21.87
CA LYS A 190 16.24 11.94 -22.00
C LYS A 190 17.10 12.75 -21.04
N GLN A 191 17.39 12.23 -19.84
CA GLN A 191 18.24 12.90 -18.87
C GLN A 191 19.72 12.87 -19.29
N GLN A 192 20.18 11.79 -19.91
CA GLN A 192 21.56 11.67 -20.43
C GLN A 192 21.82 12.51 -21.70
N ALA A 193 20.76 12.99 -22.36
CA ALA A 193 20.84 13.83 -23.56
C ALA A 193 20.81 15.34 -23.28
N ARG A 194 20.80 15.74 -22.00
CA ARG A 194 20.84 17.13 -21.53
C ARG A 194 22.17 17.43 -20.86
#